data_AF-A0AAD6JAX4-F1
#
_entry.id   AF-A0AAD6JAX4-F1
#
_cell.length_a   1.000
_cell.length_b   1.000
_cell.length_c   1.000
_cell.angle_alpha   90.00
_cell.angle_beta   90.00
_cell.angle_gamma   90.00
#
_symmetry.space_group_name_H-M   'P 1'
#
loop_
_entity.id
_entity.type
_entity.pdbx_description
1 polymer ?
#
loop_
_entity_poly.entity_id
_entity_poly.type
_entity_poly.pdbx_seq_one_letter_code
_entity_poly.pdbx_strand_id
1 'polypeptide(L)'
;MDELHGLPQQQCVLCNDHMENHNHLFFSCTFSATIWQELAGRAHLTWPSVPWVQAWGWVVERCNSTNVATQRLVGLVLAAAIYHIWQERNRRIHDHNFSSVERTREAIMFSIRTKLATLDVGDDLPASLLQAWDIQ
;
A
#
# COMPACT_ATOMS: atom_id res chain seq x y z
N MET A 1 -11.49 -5.89 20.14
CA MET A 1 -11.43 -5.58 18.70
C MET A 1 -11.18 -6.88 17.96
N ASP A 2 -12.19 -7.76 17.94
CA ASP A 2 -12.13 -9.11 17.35
C ASP A 2 -13.47 -9.48 16.68
N GLU A 3 -14.14 -8.51 16.05
CA GLU A 3 -15.43 -8.73 15.37
C GLU A 3 -15.25 -9.16 13.89
N LEU A 4 -14.32 -10.08 13.62
CA LEU A 4 -14.10 -10.64 12.27
C LEU A 4 -14.41 -12.14 12.16
N HIS A 5 -14.91 -12.79 13.21
CA HIS A 5 -15.15 -14.24 13.25
C HIS A 5 -16.54 -14.71 12.73
N GLY A 6 -17.34 -13.84 12.10
CA GLY A 6 -18.76 -14.14 11.83
C GLY A 6 -19.22 -14.18 10.38
N LEU A 7 -18.40 -13.76 9.40
CA LEU A 7 -18.82 -13.79 7.99
C LEU A 7 -18.34 -15.10 7.34
N PRO A 8 -19.16 -15.75 6.48
CA PRO A 8 -18.70 -16.90 5.71
C PRO A 8 -17.44 -16.46 4.97
N GLN A 9 -16.38 -17.27 4.96
CA GLN A 9 -15.11 -16.88 4.33
C GLN A 9 -15.35 -16.49 2.88
N GLN A 10 -15.48 -15.18 2.62
CA GLN A 10 -15.94 -14.67 1.35
C GLN A 10 -14.79 -14.75 0.36
N GLN A 11 -15.12 -15.04 -0.90
CA GLN A 11 -14.18 -14.85 -1.99
C GLN A 11 -13.76 -13.38 -2.02
N CYS A 12 -12.46 -13.13 -2.19
CA CYS A 12 -11.88 -11.80 -2.23
C CYS A 12 -12.50 -11.00 -3.38
N VAL A 13 -13.18 -9.90 -3.05
CA VAL A 13 -13.87 -9.05 -4.04
C VAL A 13 -12.92 -8.28 -4.97
N LEU A 14 -11.62 -8.29 -4.67
CA LEU A 14 -10.61 -7.65 -5.50
C LEU A 14 -10.22 -8.52 -6.70
N CYS A 15 -9.95 -9.81 -6.47
CA CYS A 15 -9.51 -10.75 -7.51
C CYS A 15 -10.56 -11.78 -7.94
N ASN A 16 -11.60 -12.01 -7.13
CA ASN A 16 -12.62 -13.05 -7.33
C ASN A 16 -12.05 -14.45 -7.55
N ASP A 17 -10.92 -14.77 -6.93
CA ASP A 17 -10.18 -16.02 -7.21
C ASP A 17 -9.81 -16.80 -5.93
N HIS A 18 -9.46 -16.10 -4.85
CA HIS A 18 -9.06 -16.72 -3.59
C HIS A 18 -9.94 -16.25 -2.44
N MET A 19 -9.89 -16.96 -1.31
CA MET A 19 -10.58 -16.58 -0.08
C MET A 19 -9.95 -15.35 0.56
N GLU A 20 -10.79 -14.42 1.03
CA GLU A 20 -10.34 -13.20 1.67
C GLU A 20 -9.81 -13.46 3.09
N ASN A 21 -8.60 -12.98 3.34
CA ASN A 21 -8.01 -12.80 4.67
C ASN A 21 -7.00 -11.64 4.57
N HIS A 22 -6.45 -11.16 5.69
CA HIS A 22 -5.51 -10.02 5.66
C HIS A 22 -4.27 -10.25 4.80
N ASN A 23 -3.67 -11.45 4.82
CA ASN A 23 -2.52 -11.77 3.97
C ASN A 23 -2.89 -11.64 2.49
N HIS A 24 -4.06 -12.17 2.13
CA HIS A 24 -4.52 -12.15 0.77
C HIS A 24 -4.89 -10.74 0.34
N LEU A 25 -5.81 -10.09 1.05
CA LEU A 25 -6.34 -8.77 0.71
C LEU A 25 -5.23 -7.74 0.47
N PHE A 26 -4.21 -7.75 1.32
CA PHE A 26 -3.18 -6.72 1.27
C PHE A 26 -1.91 -7.13 0.55
N PHE A 27 -1.56 -8.42 0.43
CA PHE A 27 -0.25 -8.82 -0.09
C PHE A 27 -0.28 -9.86 -1.21
N SER A 28 -1.06 -10.94 -1.09
CA SER A 28 -1.05 -12.03 -2.09
C SER A 28 -2.18 -11.96 -3.13
N CYS A 29 -3.15 -11.06 -2.98
CA CYS A 29 -4.15 -10.80 -4.00
C CYS A 29 -3.48 -10.25 -5.25
N THR A 30 -3.83 -10.77 -6.43
CA THR A 30 -3.30 -10.30 -7.71
C THR A 30 -3.47 -8.79 -7.87
N PHE A 31 -4.62 -8.25 -7.47
CA PHE A 31 -4.89 -6.81 -7.46
C PHE A 31 -3.91 -6.02 -6.58
N SER A 32 -3.73 -6.43 -5.31
CA SER A 32 -2.82 -5.75 -4.39
C SER A 32 -1.35 -5.95 -4.77
N ALA A 33 -0.99 -7.13 -5.26
CA ALA A 33 0.37 -7.49 -5.66
C ALA A 33 0.85 -6.61 -6.83
N THR A 34 -0.02 -6.36 -7.83
CA THR A 34 0.29 -5.43 -8.93
C THR A 34 0.58 -4.02 -8.39
N ILE A 35 -0.22 -3.53 -7.45
CA ILE A 35 0.01 -2.22 -6.81
C ILE A 35 1.37 -2.22 -6.10
N TRP A 36 1.67 -3.25 -5.30
CA TRP A 36 2.94 -3.33 -4.59
C TRP A 36 4.15 -3.38 -5.50
N GLN A 37 4.10 -4.13 -6.61
CA GLN A 37 5.22 -4.21 -7.57
C GLN A 37 5.60 -2.83 -8.11
N GLU A 38 4.61 -1.99 -8.45
CA GLU A 38 4.88 -0.65 -8.96
C GLU A 38 5.35 0.31 -7.86
N LEU A 39 4.72 0.29 -6.67
CA LEU A 39 5.13 1.11 -5.53
C LEU A 39 6.54 0.77 -5.06
N ALA A 40 6.87 -0.53 -5.00
CA ALA A 40 8.19 -1.05 -4.68
C ALA A 40 9.26 -0.54 -5.65
N GLY A 41 8.99 -0.62 -6.96
CA GLY A 41 9.88 -0.11 -8.00
C GLY A 41 10.18 1.37 -7.85
N ARG A 42 9.15 2.20 -7.60
CA ARG A 42 9.32 3.66 -7.45
C ARG A 42 9.97 4.06 -6.13
N ALA A 43 9.67 3.34 -5.05
CA ALA A 43 10.24 3.62 -3.74
C ALA A 43 11.69 3.12 -3.59
N HIS A 44 12.23 2.42 -4.61
CA HIS A 44 13.44 1.60 -4.49
C HIS A 44 13.38 0.64 -3.28
N LEU A 45 12.18 0.11 -3.01
CA LEU A 45 11.93 -0.83 -1.93
C LEU A 45 11.80 -2.22 -2.52
N THR A 46 12.55 -3.19 -2.00
CA THR A 46 12.23 -4.59 -2.24
C THR A 46 11.11 -4.98 -1.29
N TRP A 47 9.87 -4.90 -1.76
CA TRP A 47 8.73 -5.34 -0.96
C TRP A 47 8.86 -6.85 -0.67
N PRO A 48 8.80 -7.27 0.60
CA PRO A 48 8.99 -8.67 0.93
C PRO A 48 7.74 -9.46 0.51
N SER A 49 7.94 -10.54 -0.26
CA SER A 49 6.86 -11.49 -0.59
C SER A 49 6.60 -12.43 0.59
N VAL A 50 6.22 -11.85 1.74
CA VAL A 50 6.06 -12.56 3.02
C VAL A 50 4.64 -12.38 3.58
N PRO A 51 4.17 -13.28 4.46
CA PRO A 51 2.88 -13.14 5.15
C PRO A 51 2.76 -11.82 5.92
N TRP A 52 1.54 -11.34 6.15
CA TRP A 52 1.22 -10.05 6.78
C TRP A 52 2.01 -9.77 8.06
N VAL A 53 2.09 -10.75 8.96
CA VAL A 53 2.82 -10.62 10.22
C VAL A 53 4.31 -10.35 9.98
N GLN A 54 4.91 -11.02 8.99
CA GLN A 54 6.31 -10.84 8.63
C GLN A 54 6.53 -9.53 7.86
N ALA A 55 5.56 -9.13 7.02
CA ALA A 55 5.61 -7.85 6.32
C ALA A 55 5.65 -6.70 7.34
N TRP A 56 4.87 -6.81 8.43
CA TRP A 56 4.92 -5.84 9.51
C TRP A 56 6.28 -5.82 10.23
N GLY A 57 6.91 -6.96 10.43
CA GLY A 57 8.29 -7.04 10.95
C GLY A 57 9.30 -6.30 10.08
N TRP A 58 9.23 -6.51 8.75
CA TRP A 58 10.06 -5.79 7.78
C TRP A 58 9.81 -4.28 7.78
N VAL A 59 8.54 -3.88 7.90
CA VAL A 59 8.16 -2.47 8.04
C VAL A 59 8.79 -1.86 9.27
N VAL A 60 8.67 -2.51 10.44
CA VAL A 60 9.24 -2.02 11.71
C VAL A 60 10.75 -1.89 11.60
N GLU A 61 11.44 -2.87 11.01
CA GLU A 61 12.89 -2.81 10.79
C GLU A 61 13.27 -1.62 9.90
N ARG A 62 12.54 -1.39 8.80
CA ARG A 62 12.84 -0.28 7.88
C ARG A 62 12.49 1.08 8.48
N CYS A 63 11.43 1.16 9.29
CA CYS A 63 11.08 2.31 10.10
C CYS A 63 12.05 2.58 11.26
N ASN A 64 12.95 1.64 11.58
CA ASN A 64 14.02 1.82 12.56
C ASN A 64 15.37 2.20 11.92
N SER A 65 15.43 2.41 10.60
CA SER A 65 16.66 2.86 9.91
C SER A 65 17.07 4.27 10.35
N THR A 66 18.36 4.62 10.32
CA THR A 66 18.85 5.94 10.81
C THR A 66 18.39 7.14 9.98
N ASN A 67 17.77 6.94 8.80
CA ASN A 67 17.33 8.02 7.92
C ASN A 67 15.83 8.30 8.08
N VAL A 68 15.49 9.40 8.75
CA VAL A 68 14.11 9.85 9.03
C VAL A 68 13.28 10.06 7.77
N ALA A 69 13.87 10.57 6.69
CA ALA A 69 13.15 10.80 5.43
C ALA A 69 12.74 9.46 4.79
N THR A 70 13.64 8.47 4.79
CA THR A 70 13.34 7.11 4.32
C THR A 70 12.26 6.45 5.18
N GLN A 71 12.31 6.60 6.51
CA GLN A 71 11.26 6.08 7.40
C GLN A 71 9.88 6.68 7.07
N ARG A 72 9.82 8.01 6.92
CA ARG A 72 8.59 8.73 6.58
C ARG A 72 8.03 8.29 5.23
N LEU A 73 8.89 8.16 4.22
CA LEU A 73 8.47 7.66 2.91
C LEU A 73 7.90 6.25 2.98
N VAL A 74 8.61 5.33 3.63
CA VAL A 74 8.16 3.93 3.81
C VAL A 74 6.81 3.90 4.53
N GLY A 75 6.69 4.60 5.66
CA GLY A 75 5.44 4.72 6.40
C GLY A 75 4.30 5.30 5.57
N LEU A 76 4.58 6.29 4.73
CA LEU A 76 3.60 6.91 3.86
C LEU A 76 3.13 5.99 2.73
N VAL A 77 4.06 5.31 2.05
CA VAL A 77 3.75 4.33 0.99
C VAL A 77 2.87 3.22 1.55
N LEU A 78 3.23 2.70 2.73
CA LEU A 78 2.47 1.67 3.45
C LEU A 78 1.05 2.11 3.77
N ALA A 79 0.94 3.26 4.46
CA ALA A 79 -0.34 3.78 4.90
C ALA A 79 -1.26 4.05 3.71
N ALA A 80 -0.73 4.67 2.64
CA ALA A 80 -1.50 4.95 1.44
C ALA A 80 -1.97 3.67 0.73
N ALA A 81 -1.08 2.69 0.53
CA ALA A 81 -1.43 1.44 -0.12
C ALA A 81 -2.50 0.67 0.66
N ILE A 82 -2.30 0.45 1.96
CA ILE A 82 -3.26 -0.25 2.82
C ILE A 82 -4.61 0.47 2.81
N TYR A 83 -4.61 1.79 2.99
CA TYR A 83 -5.83 2.59 3.02
C TYR A 83 -6.62 2.47 1.71
N HIS A 84 -5.99 2.67 0.56
CA HIS A 84 -6.69 2.66 -0.73
C HIS A 84 -7.10 1.25 -1.17
N ILE A 85 -6.34 0.20 -0.82
CA ILE A 85 -6.75 -1.20 -1.04
C ILE A 85 -8.00 -1.51 -0.21
N TRP A 86 -8.00 -1.14 1.07
CA TRP A 86 -9.16 -1.30 1.95
C TRP A 86 -10.37 -0.49 1.46
N GLN A 87 -10.15 0.75 1.04
CA GLN A 87 -11.17 1.62 0.48
C GLN A 87 -11.79 1.01 -0.80
N GLU A 88 -10.96 0.51 -1.72
CA GLU A 88 -11.43 -0.18 -2.93
C GLU A 88 -12.31 -1.38 -2.58
N ARG A 89 -11.83 -2.24 -1.67
CA ARG A 89 -12.56 -3.42 -1.20
C ARG A 89 -13.93 -3.05 -0.63
N ASN A 90 -14.00 -2.02 0.22
CA ASN A 90 -15.26 -1.56 0.79
C ASN A 90 -16.18 -0.94 -0.26
N ARG A 91 -15.65 -0.17 -1.21
CA ARG A 91 -16.45 0.42 -2.28
C ARG A 91 -17.08 -0.65 -3.18
N ARG A 92 -16.38 -1.75 -3.45
CA ARG A 92 -16.94 -2.89 -4.19
C ARG A 92 -18.06 -3.60 -3.43
N ILE A 93 -17.94 -3.69 -2.10
CA ILE A 93 -18.91 -4.37 -1.23
C ILE A 93 -20.17 -3.53 -1.02
N HIS A 94 -20.02 -2.23 -0.74
CA HIS A 94 -21.13 -1.37 -0.33
C HIS A 94 -21.75 -0.59 -1.48
N ASP A 95 -20.93 -0.12 -2.42
CA ASP A 95 -21.39 0.77 -3.49
C ASP A 95 -21.48 0.06 -4.85
N HIS A 96 -21.04 -1.21 -4.91
CA HIS A 96 -20.91 -1.98 -6.15
C HIS A 96 -20.16 -1.23 -7.26
N ASN A 97 -19.19 -0.40 -6.86
CA ASN A 97 -18.38 0.42 -7.77
C ASN A 97 -16.93 -0.08 -7.80
N PHE A 98 -16.53 -0.52 -8.98
CA PHE A 98 -15.27 -1.22 -9.24
C PHE A 98 -14.33 -0.31 -10.01
N SER A 99 -13.19 0.04 -9.42
CA SER A 99 -12.10 0.70 -10.15
C SER A 99 -11.10 -0.33 -10.60
N SER A 100 -10.45 -0.04 -11.72
CA SER A 100 -9.31 -0.81 -12.19
C SER A 100 -8.12 -0.65 -11.24
N VAL A 101 -7.19 -1.59 -11.30
CA VAL A 101 -5.97 -1.56 -10.50
C VAL A 101 -5.13 -0.31 -10.80
N GLU A 102 -5.13 0.14 -12.05
CA GLU A 102 -4.45 1.33 -12.53
C GLU A 102 -5.00 2.60 -11.87
N ARG A 103 -6.33 2.74 -11.80
CA ARG A 103 -6.99 3.89 -11.17
C ARG A 103 -6.73 3.92 -9.66
N THR A 104 -6.83 2.77 -8.98
CA THR A 104 -6.55 2.69 -7.54
C THR A 104 -5.08 3.01 -7.25
N ARG A 105 -4.16 2.51 -8.08
CA ARG A 105 -2.74 2.87 -8.02
C ARG A 105 -2.51 4.36 -8.22
N GLU A 106 -3.12 4.98 -9.24
CA GLU A 106 -2.98 6.41 -9.49
C GLU A 106 -3.45 7.26 -8.31
N ALA A 107 -4.55 6.86 -7.65
CA ALA A 107 -5.01 7.49 -6.42
C ALA A 107 -4.00 7.38 -5.28
N ILE A 108 -3.37 6.20 -5.11
CA ILE A 108 -2.30 5.99 -4.12
C ILE A 108 -1.11 6.91 -4.41
N MET A 109 -0.65 6.92 -5.66
CA MET A 109 0.48 7.76 -6.09
C MET A 109 0.22 9.24 -5.85
N PHE A 110 -0.98 9.71 -6.19
CA PHE A 110 -1.40 11.08 -5.94
C PHE A 110 -1.43 11.42 -4.44
N SER A 111 -1.96 10.52 -3.62
CA SER A 111 -2.02 10.66 -2.16
C SER A 111 -0.62 10.77 -1.54
N ILE A 112 0.33 9.93 -2.00
CA ILE A 112 1.72 9.96 -1.54
C ILE A 112 2.40 11.27 -1.95
N ARG A 113 2.34 11.66 -3.23
CA ARG A 113 2.94 12.91 -3.72
C ARG A 113 2.42 14.13 -2.98
N THR A 114 1.09 14.22 -2.82
CA THR A 114 0.44 15.32 -2.09
C THR A 114 0.94 15.39 -0.66
N LYS A 115 0.99 14.24 0.05
CA LYS A 115 1.47 14.20 1.43
C LYS A 115 2.95 14.55 1.54
N LEU A 116 3.81 14.09 0.63
CA LEU A 116 5.24 14.44 0.62
C LEU A 116 5.45 15.94 0.43
N ALA A 117 4.71 16.56 -0.49
CA ALA A 117 4.76 18.02 -0.71
C ALA A 117 4.26 18.82 0.50
N THR A 118 3.24 18.32 1.22
CA THR A 118 2.70 19.04 2.39
C THR A 118 3.49 18.88 3.68
N LEU A 119 4.26 17.80 3.82
CA LEU A 119 4.96 17.47 5.08
C LEU A 119 6.39 18.04 5.14
N ASP A 120 6.80 18.85 4.16
CA ASP A 120 8.18 19.35 3.99
C ASP A 120 9.23 18.23 3.96
N VAL A 121 8.80 16.99 3.67
CA VAL A 121 9.68 15.82 3.60
C VAL A 121 10.50 15.85 2.31
N GLY A 122 10.02 16.56 1.29
CA GLY A 122 10.69 16.69 0.01
C GLY A 122 12.13 17.20 0.13
N ASP A 123 12.37 18.19 0.99
CA ASP A 123 13.69 18.83 1.13
C ASP A 123 14.76 17.89 1.73
N ASP A 124 14.34 16.91 2.54
CA ASP A 124 15.23 15.93 3.17
C ASP A 124 15.37 14.63 2.36
N LEU A 125 14.61 14.47 1.27
CA LEU A 125 14.66 13.26 0.45
C LEU A 125 15.83 13.32 -0.55
N PRO A 126 16.56 12.21 -0.74
CA PRO A 126 17.52 12.07 -1.84
C PRO A 126 16.89 12.46 -3.18
N ALA A 127 17.63 13.17 -4.04
CA ALA A 127 17.18 13.56 -5.37
C ALA A 127 16.68 12.38 -6.22
N SER A 128 17.27 11.19 -6.03
CA SER A 128 16.83 9.95 -6.68
C SER A 128 15.40 9.53 -6.29
N LEU A 129 14.98 9.80 -5.06
CA LEU A 129 13.61 9.55 -4.61
C LEU A 129 12.66 10.64 -5.09
N LEU A 130 13.06 11.91 -5.02
CA LEU A 130 12.26 13.01 -5.58
C LEU A 130 11.93 12.78 -7.07
N GLN A 131 12.94 12.37 -7.84
CA GLN A 131 12.77 11.99 -9.24
C GLN A 131 11.86 10.76 -9.41
N ALA A 132 12.02 9.71 -8.59
CA ALA A 132 11.20 8.51 -8.70
C ALA A 132 9.71 8.75 -8.35
N TRP A 133 9.44 9.75 -7.53
CA TRP A 133 8.10 10.17 -7.13
C TRP A 133 7.53 11.32 -7.98
N ASP A 134 8.25 11.78 -9.01
CA ASP A 134 7.87 12.92 -9.87
C ASP A 134 7.49 14.17 -9.04
N ILE A 135 8.26 14.47 -7.99
CA ILE A 135 8.08 15.66 -7.15
C ILE A 135 8.97 16.76 -7.73
N GLN A 136 8.35 17.83 -8.25
CA GLN A 136 9.02 19.04 -8.73
C GLN A 136 9.15 20.08 -7.62
#